data_AF-G0N0D1-F1
#
_entry.id   AF-G0N0D1-F1
#
_cell.length_a   1.000
_cell.length_b   1.000
_cell.length_c   1.000
_cell.angle_alpha   90.00
_cell.angle_beta   90.00
_cell.angle_gamma   90.00
#
_symmetry.space_group_name_H-M   'P 1'
#
loop_
_entity.id
_entity.type
_entity.pdbx_description
1 polymer ?
#
loop_
_entity_poly.entity_id
_entity_poly.type
_entity_poly.pdbx_seq_one_letter_code
_entity_poly.pdbx_strand_id
1 'polypeptide(L)'
;MILQKFFPIDQLSIETRKFQDSKIPPSLLIQNHTYLDIRGANVPITLDELLLINSKAINIESLQIRPKEINKFIKLWQQGSNPRMEHLRFGYFDTEEAMKGIKHEVVPYNRRRLFKPTGLANPYEINGGLDIYRIDGVKATIKFEWDWNTSKSDMYVWFDHCVVES
;
A
#
# COMPACT_ATOMS: atom_id res chain seq x y z
N MET A 1 0.92 31.49 -10.93
CA MET A 1 0.62 30.22 -10.23
C MET A 1 1.30 30.28 -8.87
N ILE A 2 0.54 30.50 -7.79
CA ILE A 2 1.10 30.65 -6.43
C ILE A 2 1.14 29.25 -5.83
N LEU A 3 2.35 28.69 -5.68
CA LEU A 3 2.60 27.56 -4.79
C LEU A 3 2.38 28.07 -3.36
N GLN A 4 1.19 27.83 -2.81
CA GLN A 4 0.99 27.96 -1.37
C GLN A 4 1.92 26.96 -0.69
N LYS A 5 2.96 27.48 -0.02
CA LYS A 5 3.85 26.70 0.85
C LYS A 5 3.05 26.24 2.06
N PHE A 6 2.31 25.15 1.91
CA PHE A 6 1.95 24.35 3.06
C PHE A 6 3.23 23.66 3.54
N PHE A 7 3.51 23.74 4.84
CA PHE A 7 4.54 22.88 5.43
C PHE A 7 4.22 21.43 5.02
N PRO A 8 5.21 20.65 4.54
CA PRO A 8 4.95 19.25 4.19
C PRO A 8 4.36 18.55 5.41
N ILE A 9 3.12 18.11 5.28
CA ILE A 9 2.47 17.30 6.30
C ILE A 9 3.06 15.91 6.17
N ASP A 10 3.85 15.48 7.14
CA ASP A 10 4.50 14.16 7.06
C ASP A 10 3.48 13.02 7.21
N GLN A 11 2.47 13.21 8.04
CA GLN A 11 1.43 12.22 8.30
C GLN A 11 0.05 12.83 8.07
N LEU A 12 -0.68 12.31 7.08
CA LEU A 12 -2.03 12.75 6.77
C LEU A 12 -3.03 11.65 7.15
N SER A 13 -4.02 12.00 7.97
CA SER A 13 -5.16 11.14 8.27
C SER A 13 -6.43 11.73 7.69
N ILE A 14 -7.14 10.94 6.88
CA ILE A 14 -8.35 11.32 6.17
C ILE A 14 -9.50 10.46 6.70
N GLU A 15 -10.50 11.09 7.32
CA GLU A 15 -11.78 10.45 7.60
C GLU A 15 -12.74 10.70 6.44
N THR A 16 -13.06 9.69 5.64
CA THR A 16 -13.87 9.84 4.41
C THR A 16 -15.23 10.46 4.68
N ARG A 17 -15.87 10.12 5.82
CA ARG A 17 -17.14 10.69 6.28
C ARG A 17 -17.16 12.21 6.42
N LYS A 18 -16.01 12.88 6.45
CA LYS A 18 -15.90 14.35 6.50
C LYS A 18 -15.97 15.01 5.13
N PHE A 19 -16.00 14.23 4.05
CA PHE A 19 -16.12 14.71 2.69
C PHE A 19 -17.52 14.39 2.14
N GLN A 20 -18.01 15.26 1.26
CA GLN A 20 -19.24 15.03 0.52
C GLN A 20 -19.12 13.71 -0.27
N ASP A 21 -20.15 12.87 -0.17
CA ASP A 21 -20.21 11.54 -0.79
C ASP A 21 -19.02 10.61 -0.45
N SER A 22 -18.30 10.88 0.66
CA SER A 22 -17.06 10.19 1.04
C SER A 22 -15.92 10.28 0.01
N LYS A 23 -15.99 11.24 -0.93
CA LYS A 23 -15.00 11.42 -2.00
C LYS A 23 -13.81 12.23 -1.53
N ILE A 24 -12.63 11.65 -1.64
CA ILE A 24 -11.38 12.30 -1.26
C ILE A 24 -10.92 13.17 -2.42
N PRO A 25 -10.65 14.47 -2.21
CA PRO A 25 -10.09 15.32 -3.25
C PRO A 25 -8.75 14.75 -3.77
N PRO A 26 -8.56 14.61 -5.10
CA PRO A 26 -7.30 14.10 -5.67
C PRO A 26 -6.07 14.91 -5.28
N SER A 27 -6.26 16.20 -4.97
CA SER A 27 -5.21 17.09 -4.47
C SER A 27 -4.66 16.69 -3.10
N LEU A 28 -5.37 15.88 -2.31
CA LEU A 28 -4.87 15.29 -1.07
C LEU A 28 -4.10 13.98 -1.32
N LEU A 29 -4.47 13.22 -2.37
CA LEU A 29 -3.83 11.94 -2.70
C LEU A 29 -2.45 12.14 -3.35
N ILE A 30 -2.31 13.15 -4.22
CA ILE A 30 -1.08 13.42 -4.98
C ILE A 30 0.04 14.01 -4.10
N GLN A 31 -0.28 14.49 -2.90
CA GLN A 31 0.70 15.08 -2.01
C GLN A 31 1.67 14.04 -1.47
N ASN A 32 2.90 14.51 -1.23
CA ASN A 32 3.99 13.69 -0.75
C ASN A 32 3.89 13.58 0.78
N HIS A 33 3.33 12.48 1.28
CA HIS A 33 3.34 12.18 2.71
C HIS A 33 4.29 11.02 3.01
N THR A 34 4.80 10.99 4.24
CA THR A 34 5.48 9.82 4.78
C THR A 34 4.44 8.75 5.13
N TYR A 35 3.31 9.15 5.70
CA TYR A 35 2.20 8.26 6.03
C TYR A 35 0.86 8.85 5.62
N LEU A 36 0.05 8.05 4.93
CA LEU A 36 -1.33 8.36 4.56
C LEU A 36 -2.25 7.31 5.16
N ASP A 37 -3.17 7.75 6.01
CA ASP A 37 -4.17 6.90 6.66
C ASP A 37 -5.58 7.31 6.25
N ILE A 38 -6.26 6.45 5.51
CA ILE A 38 -7.61 6.70 5.00
C ILE A 38 -8.58 5.80 5.76
N ARG A 39 -9.42 6.44 6.59
CA ARG A 39 -10.37 5.79 7.49
C ARG A 39 -11.80 6.01 7.04
N GLY A 40 -12.61 4.99 7.21
CA GLY A 40 -14.04 5.05 6.91
C GLY A 40 -14.61 3.71 6.47
N ALA A 41 -15.92 3.56 6.67
CA ALA A 41 -16.65 2.44 6.13
C ALA A 41 -16.72 2.58 4.61
N ASN A 42 -16.32 1.54 3.87
CA ASN A 42 -16.43 1.46 2.41
C ASN A 42 -15.73 2.60 1.67
N VAL A 43 -14.41 2.74 1.83
CA VAL A 43 -13.60 3.77 1.18
C VAL A 43 -13.64 3.60 -0.35
N PRO A 44 -14.26 4.54 -1.11
CA PRO A 44 -14.43 4.40 -2.55
C PRO A 44 -13.19 4.96 -3.28
N ILE A 45 -12.12 4.16 -3.37
CA ILE A 45 -10.93 4.51 -4.14
C ILE A 45 -10.90 3.67 -5.42
N THR A 46 -10.80 4.36 -6.55
CA THR A 46 -10.60 3.77 -7.87
C THR A 46 -9.13 3.35 -8.09
N LEU A 47 -8.88 2.57 -9.14
CA LEU A 47 -7.51 2.23 -9.55
C LEU A 47 -6.68 3.49 -9.84
N ASP A 48 -7.25 4.46 -10.57
CA ASP A 48 -6.54 5.69 -10.93
C ASP A 48 -6.20 6.51 -9.68
N GLU A 49 -7.12 6.62 -8.73
CA GLU A 49 -6.85 7.27 -7.44
C GLU A 49 -5.78 6.55 -6.62
N LEU A 50 -5.77 5.21 -6.60
CA LEU A 50 -4.70 4.43 -5.96
C LEU A 50 -3.33 4.69 -6.61
N LEU A 51 -3.29 4.80 -7.94
CA LEU A 51 -2.08 5.13 -8.70
C LEU A 51 -1.63 6.59 -8.48
N LEU A 52 -2.55 7.50 -8.18
CA LEU A 52 -2.25 8.90 -7.84
C LEU A 52 -1.60 9.05 -6.46
N ILE A 53 -1.78 8.11 -5.53
CA ILE A 53 -1.22 8.21 -4.19
C ILE A 53 0.31 8.19 -4.24
N ASN A 54 0.93 9.29 -3.80
CA ASN A 54 2.39 9.45 -3.79
C ASN A 54 3.00 9.39 -2.38
N SER A 55 2.31 8.73 -1.45
CA SER A 55 2.77 8.55 -0.07
C SER A 55 3.67 7.32 0.08
N LYS A 56 4.56 7.33 1.07
CA LYS A 56 5.48 6.20 1.32
C LYS A 56 4.76 5.01 1.96
N ALA A 57 4.08 5.23 3.07
CA ALA A 57 3.25 4.23 3.73
C ALA A 57 1.77 4.61 3.64
N ILE A 58 0.94 3.67 3.22
CA ILE A 58 -0.48 3.89 2.89
C ILE A 58 -1.31 2.85 3.64
N ASN A 59 -2.26 3.31 4.45
CA ASN A 59 -3.27 2.46 5.09
C ASN A 59 -4.66 2.87 4.64
N ILE A 60 -5.45 1.91 4.16
CA ILE A 60 -6.84 2.12 3.72
C ILE A 60 -7.74 1.11 4.42
N GLU A 61 -8.52 1.58 5.40
CA GLU A 61 -9.22 0.71 6.35
C GLU A 61 -10.22 -0.27 5.71
N SER A 62 -11.02 0.18 4.74
CA SER A 62 -12.05 -0.63 4.09
C SER A 62 -12.15 -0.30 2.60
N LEU A 63 -11.04 -0.53 1.89
CA LEU A 63 -10.92 -0.25 0.46
C LEU A 63 -11.97 -1.04 -0.35
N GLN A 64 -12.86 -0.31 -1.04
CA GLN A 64 -13.85 -0.89 -1.94
C GLN A 64 -13.32 -0.94 -3.37
N ILE A 65 -12.51 -1.96 -3.65
CA ILE A 65 -11.92 -2.17 -4.97
C ILE A 65 -12.05 -3.64 -5.38
N ARG A 66 -12.28 -3.88 -6.67
CA ARG A 66 -12.41 -5.26 -7.19
C ARG A 66 -11.04 -5.93 -7.26
N PRO A 67 -10.92 -7.24 -7.01
CA PRO A 67 -9.64 -7.95 -7.09
C PRO A 67 -8.93 -7.77 -8.44
N LYS A 68 -9.67 -7.74 -9.55
CA LYS A 68 -9.10 -7.44 -10.88
C LYS A 68 -8.44 -6.06 -11.00
N GLU A 69 -8.90 -5.06 -10.26
CA GLU A 69 -8.27 -3.73 -10.28
C GLU A 69 -6.98 -3.75 -9.45
N ILE A 70 -6.94 -4.52 -8.35
CA ILE A 70 -5.70 -4.78 -7.62
C ILE A 70 -4.69 -5.53 -8.49
N ASN A 71 -5.12 -6.53 -9.27
CA ASN A 71 -4.24 -7.21 -10.23
C ASN A 71 -3.60 -6.21 -11.20
N LYS A 72 -4.37 -5.27 -11.74
CA LYS A 72 -3.86 -4.20 -12.60
C LYS A 72 -2.92 -3.27 -11.85
N PHE A 73 -3.26 -2.88 -10.62
CA PHE A 73 -2.38 -2.07 -9.78
C PHE A 73 -1.02 -2.74 -9.60
N ILE A 74 -0.98 -4.02 -9.21
CA ILE A 74 0.27 -4.75 -9.01
C ILE A 74 1.06 -4.80 -10.33
N LYS A 75 0.41 -5.09 -11.46
CA LYS A 75 1.07 -5.09 -12.78
C LYS A 75 1.65 -3.72 -13.14
N LEU A 76 0.94 -2.64 -12.88
CA LEU A 76 1.43 -1.27 -13.12
C LEU A 76 2.58 -0.92 -12.17
N TRP A 77 2.51 -1.37 -10.91
CA TRP A 77 3.62 -1.26 -9.98
C TRP A 77 4.83 -2.02 -10.48
N GLN A 78 4.66 -3.24 -11.02
CA GLN A 78 5.75 -4.00 -11.65
C GLN A 78 6.38 -3.25 -12.84
N GLN A 79 5.63 -2.36 -13.50
CA GLN A 79 6.13 -1.50 -14.58
C GLN A 79 6.69 -0.15 -14.11
N GLY A 80 6.73 0.14 -12.80
CA GLY A 80 7.36 1.36 -12.27
C GLY A 80 6.41 2.36 -11.62
N SER A 81 5.11 2.09 -11.49
CA SER A 81 4.20 3.01 -10.80
C SER A 81 4.51 3.14 -9.30
N ASN A 82 4.04 4.24 -8.70
CA ASN A 82 4.20 4.54 -7.27
C ASN A 82 5.65 4.33 -6.75
N PRO A 83 6.66 5.02 -7.34
CA PRO A 83 8.07 4.74 -7.08
C PRO A 83 8.51 4.97 -5.64
N ARG A 84 7.78 5.79 -4.87
CA ARG A 84 8.05 6.10 -3.46
C ARG A 84 7.34 5.18 -2.47
N MET A 85 6.44 4.32 -2.92
CA MET A 85 5.63 3.47 -2.04
C MET A 85 6.51 2.40 -1.40
N GLU A 86 6.55 2.40 -0.08
CA GLU A 86 7.25 1.47 0.80
C GLU A 86 6.27 0.45 1.38
N HIS A 87 5.04 0.87 1.69
CA HIS A 87 4.03 0.00 2.30
C HIS A 87 2.62 0.39 1.84
N LEU A 88 1.83 -0.62 1.46
CA LEU A 88 0.41 -0.47 1.18
C LEU A 88 -0.37 -1.52 1.97
N ARG A 89 -1.28 -1.06 2.82
CA ARG A 89 -2.21 -1.90 3.59
C ARG A 89 -3.65 -1.57 3.23
N PHE A 90 -4.44 -2.60 3.04
CA PHE A 90 -5.89 -2.46 2.81
C PHE A 90 -6.66 -3.72 3.21
N GLY A 91 -7.99 -3.63 3.17
CA GLY A 91 -8.86 -4.78 3.41
C GLY A 91 -8.63 -5.93 2.44
N TYR A 92 -9.04 -7.13 2.84
CA TYR A 92 -8.87 -8.34 2.06
C TYR A 92 -9.64 -8.36 0.72
N PHE A 93 -9.07 -9.09 -0.24
CA PHE A 93 -9.64 -9.38 -1.55
C PHE A 93 -9.22 -10.79 -1.98
N ASP A 94 -10.01 -11.41 -2.86
CA ASP A 94 -9.70 -12.71 -3.45
C ASP A 94 -8.26 -12.76 -3.99
N THR A 95 -7.42 -13.55 -3.30
CA THR A 95 -5.99 -13.69 -3.59
C THR A 95 -5.76 -14.30 -4.97
N GLU A 96 -6.61 -15.24 -5.41
CA GLU A 96 -6.43 -15.92 -6.69
C GLU A 96 -6.64 -14.96 -7.86
N GLU A 97 -7.75 -14.20 -7.83
CA GLU A 97 -8.05 -13.25 -8.91
C GLU A 97 -7.01 -12.12 -8.97
N ALA A 98 -6.59 -11.61 -7.81
CA ALA A 98 -5.65 -10.51 -7.75
C ALA A 98 -4.20 -10.90 -8.10
N MET A 99 -3.78 -12.14 -7.83
CA MET A 99 -2.45 -12.63 -8.21
C MET A 99 -2.42 -13.32 -9.58
N LYS A 100 -3.57 -13.41 -10.27
CA LYS A 100 -3.69 -14.09 -11.57
C LYS A 100 -2.69 -13.54 -12.61
N GLY A 101 -1.84 -14.44 -13.11
CA GLY A 101 -0.83 -14.12 -14.13
C GLY A 101 0.31 -13.23 -13.63
N ILE A 102 0.48 -13.07 -12.31
CA ILE A 102 1.61 -12.37 -11.71
C ILE A 102 2.68 -13.39 -11.35
N LYS A 103 3.87 -13.27 -11.94
CA LYS A 103 5.03 -14.08 -11.57
C LYS A 103 5.48 -13.71 -10.16
N HIS A 104 5.58 -14.70 -9.29
CA HIS A 104 5.96 -14.51 -7.89
C HIS A 104 6.75 -15.72 -7.35
N GLU A 105 7.49 -15.49 -6.28
CA GLU A 105 8.19 -16.51 -5.51
C GLU A 105 7.49 -16.71 -4.16
N VAL A 106 7.19 -17.96 -3.81
CA VAL A 106 6.55 -18.26 -2.52
C VAL A 106 7.61 -18.24 -1.44
N VAL A 107 7.40 -17.40 -0.42
CA VAL A 107 8.27 -17.33 0.75
C VAL A 107 7.70 -18.25 1.83
N PRO A 108 8.49 -19.21 2.35
CA PRO A 108 8.07 -20.09 3.43
C PRO A 108 7.70 -19.32 4.71
N TYR A 109 6.68 -19.79 5.44
CA TYR A 109 6.20 -19.12 6.65
C TYR A 109 7.24 -19.04 7.77
N ASN A 110 8.17 -20.00 7.86
CA ASN A 110 9.26 -20.00 8.84
C ASN A 110 10.36 -18.98 8.53
N ARG A 111 10.36 -18.35 7.36
CA ARG A 111 11.32 -17.29 7.02
C ARG A 111 10.82 -15.96 7.57
N ARG A 112 11.49 -15.50 8.62
CA ARG A 112 11.24 -14.21 9.28
C ARG A 112 12.08 -13.11 8.65
N ARG A 113 11.48 -11.97 8.37
CA ARG A 113 12.14 -10.75 7.86
C ARG A 113 11.61 -9.54 8.63
N LEU A 114 12.47 -8.58 8.93
CA LEU A 114 12.08 -7.34 9.59
C LEU A 114 11.99 -6.22 8.56
N PHE A 115 10.85 -5.54 8.53
CA PHE A 115 10.55 -4.47 7.59
C PHE A 115 10.17 -3.19 8.34
N LYS A 116 10.79 -2.06 8.00
CA LYS A 116 10.47 -0.77 8.62
C LYS A 116 10.27 0.31 7.56
N PRO A 117 9.02 0.71 7.27
CA PRO A 117 8.81 1.85 6.38
C PRO A 117 9.16 3.16 7.11
N THR A 118 9.49 4.17 6.34
CA THR A 118 9.79 5.52 6.82
C THR A 118 8.62 6.05 7.63
N GLY A 119 8.93 6.68 8.76
CA GLY A 119 7.95 7.40 9.60
C GLY A 119 7.09 6.53 10.52
N LEU A 120 7.23 5.19 10.48
CA LEU A 120 6.61 4.30 11.46
C LEU A 120 7.64 3.91 12.54
N ALA A 121 7.19 3.89 13.79
CA ALA A 121 8.07 3.73 14.95
C ALA A 121 8.70 2.34 15.01
N ASN A 122 7.88 1.30 14.83
CA ASN A 122 8.27 -0.10 15.05
C ASN A 122 8.39 -0.86 13.72
N PRO A 123 9.36 -1.77 13.59
CA PRO A 123 9.42 -2.68 12.45
C PRO A 123 8.26 -3.68 12.49
N TYR A 124 7.83 -4.11 11.32
CA TYR A 124 6.94 -5.24 11.09
C TYR A 124 7.77 -6.52 10.96
N GLU A 125 7.33 -7.56 11.64
CA GLU A 125 7.81 -8.91 11.38
C GLU A 125 6.99 -9.53 10.25
N ILE A 126 7.68 -9.91 9.18
CA ILE A 126 7.10 -10.49 7.98
C ILE A 126 7.52 -11.95 7.88
N ASN A 127 6.53 -12.82 8.04
CA ASN A 127 6.65 -14.26 7.89
C ASN A 127 5.96 -14.71 6.60
N GLY A 128 6.65 -15.45 5.75
CA GLY A 128 6.13 -15.91 4.46
C GLY A 128 5.77 -14.79 3.47
N GLY A 129 4.78 -15.08 2.61
CA GLY A 129 4.25 -14.16 1.59
C GLY A 129 4.65 -14.53 0.16
N LEU A 130 4.31 -13.65 -0.78
CA LEU A 130 4.62 -13.79 -2.21
C LEU A 130 5.56 -12.67 -2.62
N ASP A 131 6.79 -13.01 -2.98
CA ASP A 131 7.77 -12.04 -3.47
C ASP A 131 7.53 -11.77 -4.96
N ILE A 132 7.41 -10.50 -5.33
CA ILE A 132 7.30 -9.99 -6.70
C ILE A 132 8.37 -8.95 -6.97
N TYR A 133 8.64 -8.69 -8.23
CA TYR A 133 9.69 -7.75 -8.65
C TYR A 133 9.12 -6.71 -9.59
N ARG A 134 9.60 -5.48 -9.40
CA ARG A 134 9.42 -4.36 -10.31
C ARG A 134 10.51 -4.35 -11.37
N ILE A 135 10.28 -3.66 -12.48
CA ILE A 135 11.16 -3.57 -13.65
C ILE A 135 12.56 -3.05 -13.30
N ASP A 136 12.69 -2.25 -12.23
CA ASP A 136 13.95 -1.74 -11.71
C ASP A 136 14.66 -2.71 -10.75
N GLY A 137 14.14 -3.92 -10.56
CA GLY A 137 14.68 -4.94 -9.66
C GLY A 137 14.23 -4.80 -8.21
N VAL A 138 13.48 -3.74 -7.86
CA VAL A 138 12.94 -3.57 -6.50
C VAL A 138 11.97 -4.69 -6.20
N LYS A 139 12.18 -5.34 -5.06
CA LYS A 139 11.36 -6.45 -4.58
C LYS A 139 10.23 -5.95 -3.69
N ALA A 140 9.08 -6.59 -3.79
CA ALA A 140 8.01 -6.45 -2.81
C ALA A 140 7.52 -7.82 -2.33
N THR A 141 7.05 -7.88 -1.09
CA THR A 141 6.33 -9.05 -0.56
C THR A 141 4.87 -8.69 -0.39
N ILE A 142 3.98 -9.46 -1.01
CA ILE A 142 2.54 -9.37 -0.78
C ILE A 142 2.14 -10.44 0.24
N LYS A 143 1.38 -10.02 1.25
CA LYS A 143 0.79 -10.89 2.26
C LYS A 143 -0.72 -10.71 2.29
N PHE A 144 -1.38 -11.84 2.50
CA PHE A 144 -2.82 -11.94 2.70
C PHE A 144 -3.01 -12.55 4.08
N GLU A 145 -3.42 -11.72 5.03
CA GLU A 145 -3.60 -12.12 6.42
C GLU A 145 -5.10 -12.19 6.70
N TRP A 146 -5.53 -13.37 7.14
CA TRP A 146 -6.87 -13.61 7.62
C TRP A 146 -6.77 -14.02 9.07
N ASP A 147 -7.33 -13.22 9.97
CA ASP A 147 -7.68 -13.68 11.29
C ASP A 147 -9.21 -13.66 11.47
N TRP A 148 -9.66 -14.13 12.62
CA TRP A 148 -11.07 -14.29 13.00
C TRP A 148 -11.83 -12.97 13.13
N ASN A 149 -11.15 -11.82 13.08
CA ASN A 149 -11.72 -10.50 13.33
C ASN A 149 -11.33 -9.46 12.25
N THR A 150 -10.22 -9.67 11.53
CA THR A 150 -9.75 -8.78 10.48
C THR A 150 -9.12 -9.56 9.33
N SER A 151 -9.50 -9.20 8.10
CA SER A 151 -8.86 -9.69 6.89
C SER A 151 -8.14 -8.50 6.24
N LYS A 152 -6.81 -8.59 6.15
CA LYS A 152 -5.94 -7.51 5.65
C LYS A 152 -4.99 -8.05 4.60
N SER A 153 -4.66 -7.18 3.66
CA SER A 153 -3.63 -7.40 2.68
C SER A 153 -2.57 -6.33 2.84
N ASP A 154 -1.31 -6.76 2.77
CA ASP A 154 -0.15 -5.91 2.89
C ASP A 154 0.79 -6.13 1.70
N MET A 155 1.32 -5.03 1.16
CA MET A 155 2.40 -5.05 0.20
C MET A 155 3.57 -4.26 0.79
N TYR A 156 4.69 -4.95 1.01
CA TYR A 156 5.91 -4.42 1.62
C TYR A 156 6.99 -4.29 0.55
N VAL A 157 7.48 -3.09 0.28
CA VAL A 157 8.46 -2.81 -0.78
C VAL A 157 9.85 -2.63 -0.16
N TRP A 158 10.77 -3.52 -0.51
CA TRP A 158 12.08 -3.66 0.13
C TRP A 158 13.11 -2.71 -0.49
N PHE A 159 13.06 -1.44 -0.10
CA PHE A 159 14.19 -0.53 -0.27
C PHE A 159 15.26 -0.79 0.80
N ASP A 160 16.49 -0.35 0.54
CA ASP A 160 17.63 -0.55 1.45
C ASP A 160 17.33 -0.02 2.87
N HIS A 161 16.73 1.16 3.00
CA HIS A 161 16.37 1.74 4.29
C HIS A 161 15.15 1.10 4.96
N CYS A 162 14.43 0.21 4.26
CA CYS A 162 13.30 -0.54 4.80
C CYS A 162 13.69 -1.91 5.37
N VAL A 163 14.90 -2.38 5.07
CA VAL A 163 15.44 -3.62 5.63
C VAL A 163 16.01 -3.32 7.01
N VAL A 164 15.58 -4.08 8.02
CA VAL A 164 16.20 -4.04 9.35
C VAL A 164 17.06 -5.29 9.49
N GLU A 165 18.38 -5.09 9.58
CA GLU A 165 19.31 -6.16 9.89
C GLU A 165 19.07 -6.66 11.31
N SER A 166 19.01 -7.98 11.46
CA SER A 166 18.85 -8.69 12.74
C SER A 166 20.19 -8.93 13.42
#